data_AF-A0A5C3KY16-F1
#
_entry.id   AF-A0A5C3KY16-F1
#
_cell.length_a   1.000
_cell.length_b   1.000
_cell.length_c   1.000
_cell.angle_alpha   90.00
_cell.angle_beta   90.00
_cell.angle_gamma   90.00
#
_symmetry.space_group_name_H-M   'P 1'
#
loop_
_entity.id
_entity.type
_entity.pdbx_description
1 polymer ?
#
loop_
_entity_poly.entity_id
_entity_poly.type
_entity_poly.pdbx_seq_one_letter_code
_entity_poly.pdbx_strand_id
1 'polypeptide(L)'
;PTTPQIWLSLNKGKNMTRRVQSFLWKSIHKGHKIGHFWKYTGLADTHMLCAQCRVPTESLDHILFEGSASGQDTIWEFAKQIWTTIGLSWPRPHMGLILGTNLVSVYTPDRKKELTGHSRLLRIILSESAYLIWLVGCKWRVGDEHDPHKFPKKETIEDRWLFILNKRLHYDRILTDRKSYGEKALNAKLVERTWALLFKTELSSGDYPLDWITNLGVLVSIGRARRPPGRNRQPSRMTQLSGHHPSRHLVPNPPRVSHCLLP
;
A
#
# COMPACT_ATOMS: atom_id res chain seq x y z
N PRO A 1 -14.92 3.28 20.92
CA PRO A 1 -14.47 1.90 21.24
C PRO A 1 -13.64 1.94 22.52
N THR A 2 -13.68 0.88 23.33
CA THR A 2 -12.87 0.77 24.55
C THR A 2 -11.44 0.36 24.22
N THR A 3 -10.50 0.65 25.11
CA THR A 3 -9.09 0.25 24.98
C THR A 3 -8.94 -1.27 24.74
N PRO A 4 -9.62 -2.18 25.49
CA PRO A 4 -9.60 -3.62 25.19
C PRO A 4 -10.13 -3.99 23.80
N GLN A 5 -11.14 -3.29 23.29
CA GLN A 5 -11.68 -3.54 21.96
C GLN A 5 -10.66 -3.23 20.87
N ILE A 6 -9.92 -2.12 21.01
CA ILE A 6 -8.85 -1.74 20.09
C ILE A 6 -7.77 -2.83 20.07
N TRP A 7 -7.33 -3.30 21.24
CA TRP A 7 -6.32 -4.35 21.35
C TRP A 7 -6.75 -5.68 20.75
N LEU A 8 -7.96 -6.15 21.09
CA LEU A 8 -8.52 -7.37 20.55
C LEU A 8 -8.66 -7.29 19.02
N SER A 9 -9.04 -6.12 18.49
CA SER A 9 -9.20 -5.91 17.06
C SER A 9 -7.86 -6.02 16.30
N LEU A 10 -6.76 -5.56 16.90
CA LEU A 10 -5.43 -5.66 16.30
C LEU A 10 -4.88 -7.08 16.30
N ASN A 11 -5.09 -7.80 17.41
CA ASN A 11 -4.55 -9.15 17.57
C ASN A 11 -5.38 -10.22 16.83
N LYS A 12 -6.71 -10.07 16.81
CA LYS A 12 -7.64 -11.04 16.20
C LYS A 12 -8.14 -10.65 14.80
N GLY A 13 -7.75 -9.47 14.30
CA GLY A 13 -8.22 -8.96 13.00
C GLY A 13 -7.72 -9.78 11.82
N LYS A 14 -8.61 -10.54 11.16
CA LYS A 14 -8.29 -11.35 9.95
C LYS A 14 -8.02 -10.51 8.69
N ASN A 15 -8.27 -9.20 8.74
CA ASN A 15 -8.31 -8.35 7.55
C ASN A 15 -7.05 -7.49 7.34
N MET A 16 -6.04 -7.61 8.20
CA MET A 16 -4.77 -6.89 8.09
C MET A 16 -3.61 -7.84 7.90
N THR A 17 -2.55 -7.38 7.23
CA THR A 17 -1.29 -8.13 7.16
C THR A 17 -0.57 -8.03 8.50
N ARG A 18 0.30 -9.01 8.82
CA ARG A 18 1.12 -8.97 10.03
C ARG A 18 2.00 -7.72 10.12
N ARG A 19 2.47 -7.21 8.97
CA ARG A 19 3.31 -6.00 8.90
C ARG A 19 2.52 -4.76 9.32
N VAL A 20 1.30 -4.61 8.79
CA VAL A 20 0.39 -3.52 9.17
C VAL A 20 -0.03 -3.64 10.64
N GLN A 21 -0.29 -4.86 11.13
CA GLN A 21 -0.58 -5.11 12.55
C GLN A 21 0.59 -4.68 13.45
N SER A 22 1.82 -5.09 13.12
CA SER A 22 3.03 -4.71 13.87
C SER A 22 3.24 -3.19 13.85
N PHE A 23 3.04 -2.57 12.70
CA PHE A 23 3.06 -1.11 12.57
C PHE A 23 2.06 -0.44 13.51
N LEU A 24 0.78 -0.79 13.44
CA LEU A 24 -0.25 -0.19 14.29
C LEU A 24 -0.01 -0.46 15.78
N TRP A 25 0.41 -1.67 16.13
CA TRP A 25 0.75 -2.01 17.51
C TRP A 25 1.87 -1.11 18.05
N LYS A 26 2.96 -0.92 17.27
CA LYS A 26 4.05 -0.01 17.63
C LYS A 26 3.57 1.44 17.70
N SER A 27 2.66 1.85 16.81
CA SER A 27 2.10 3.20 16.80
C SER A 27 1.34 3.51 18.09
N ILE A 28 0.53 2.57 18.60
CA ILE A 28 -0.19 2.77 19.87
C ILE A 28 0.75 2.85 21.06
N HIS A 29 1.80 2.02 21.07
CA HIS A 29 2.78 1.97 22.16
C HIS A 29 3.89 3.01 22.06
N LYS A 30 3.84 3.91 21.06
CA LYS A 30 4.94 4.84 20.76
C LYS A 30 6.30 4.12 20.59
N GLY A 31 6.28 2.90 20.06
CA GLY A 31 7.44 2.03 19.89
C GLY A 31 8.25 2.28 18.61
N HIS A 32 7.86 3.27 17.80
CA HIS A 32 8.62 3.68 16.63
C HIS A 32 9.76 4.62 17.02
N LYS A 33 10.93 4.46 16.39
CA LYS A 33 12.10 5.31 16.60
C LYS A 33 11.96 6.64 15.85
N ILE A 34 11.16 7.56 16.40
CA ILE A 34 10.86 8.87 15.81
C ILE A 34 10.96 9.99 16.85
N GLY A 35 11.24 11.21 16.40
CA GLY A 35 11.20 12.40 17.24
C GLY A 35 12.03 12.24 18.51
N HIS A 36 11.39 12.41 19.66
CA HIS A 36 12.03 12.37 20.98
C HIS A 36 12.81 11.10 21.30
N PHE A 37 12.56 9.99 20.60
CA PHE A 37 13.41 8.80 20.72
C PHE A 37 14.90 9.14 20.53
N TRP A 38 15.22 10.07 19.63
CA TRP A 38 16.58 10.45 19.28
C TRP A 38 17.17 11.55 20.17
N LYS A 39 16.39 12.14 21.08
CA LYS A 39 16.77 13.35 21.84
C LYS A 39 18.09 13.22 22.59
N TYR A 40 18.35 12.04 23.17
CA TYR A 40 19.55 11.78 23.98
C TYR A 40 20.61 10.96 23.24
N THR A 41 20.49 10.89 21.91
CA THR A 41 21.47 10.23 21.04
C THR A 41 22.29 11.27 20.30
N GLY A 42 23.48 10.92 19.82
CA GLY A 42 24.29 11.77 18.92
C GLY A 42 23.68 12.00 17.53
N LEU A 43 22.39 11.68 17.34
CA LEU A 43 21.66 11.78 16.07
C LEU A 43 20.42 12.68 16.18
N ALA A 44 20.26 13.42 17.29
CA ALA A 44 19.09 14.27 17.50
C ALA A 44 18.90 15.27 16.34
N ASP A 45 19.98 15.92 15.91
CA ASP A 45 19.96 16.96 14.88
C ASP A 45 19.52 16.46 13.50
N THR A 46 19.65 15.16 13.24
CA THR A 46 19.33 14.54 11.94
C THR A 46 18.07 13.68 11.98
N HIS A 47 17.68 13.13 13.13
CA HIS A 47 16.60 12.14 13.24
C HIS A 47 15.43 12.57 14.12
N MET A 48 15.59 13.61 14.95
CA MET A 48 14.51 14.13 15.78
C MET A 48 13.59 15.08 14.99
N LEU A 49 14.17 15.92 14.13
CA LEU A 49 13.46 16.93 13.35
C LEU A 49 13.08 16.40 11.96
N CYS A 50 12.05 16.99 11.34
CA CYS A 50 11.79 16.73 9.92
C CYS A 50 12.68 17.63 9.06
N ALA A 51 13.60 17.08 8.29
CA ALA A 51 14.55 17.89 7.51
C ALA A 51 13.88 18.78 6.45
N GLN A 52 12.71 18.36 5.95
CA GLN A 52 11.97 19.09 4.92
C GLN A 52 11.04 20.15 5.52
N CYS A 53 10.18 19.77 6.48
CA CYS A 53 9.21 20.68 7.09
C CYS A 53 9.83 21.56 8.19
N ARG A 54 11.06 21.26 8.61
CA ARG A 54 11.79 21.95 9.70
C ARG A 54 11.05 21.96 11.04
N VAL A 55 10.10 21.06 11.24
CA VAL A 55 9.47 20.88 12.54
C VAL A 55 10.49 20.28 13.52
N PRO A 56 10.63 20.82 14.74
CA PRO A 56 11.71 20.47 15.66
C PRO A 56 11.58 19.05 16.23
N THR A 57 10.38 18.47 16.20
CA THR A 57 10.15 17.09 16.61
C THR A 57 9.14 16.46 15.68
N GLU A 58 9.62 15.51 14.89
CA GLU A 58 8.80 14.76 13.96
C GLU A 58 7.99 13.68 14.69
N SER A 59 6.67 13.77 14.58
CA SER A 59 5.74 12.82 15.18
C SER A 59 5.17 11.86 14.13
N LEU A 60 4.49 10.80 14.58
CA LEU A 60 3.79 9.91 13.66
C LEU A 60 2.61 10.62 12.99
N ASP A 61 1.91 11.51 13.71
CA ASP A 61 0.88 12.40 13.13
C ASP A 61 1.47 13.25 12.00
N HIS A 62 2.64 13.84 12.24
CA HIS A 62 3.34 14.61 11.22
C HIS A 62 3.63 13.76 9.98
N ILE A 63 4.25 12.59 10.15
CA ILE A 63 4.60 11.69 9.04
C ILE A 63 3.35 11.27 8.25
N LEU A 64 2.25 10.94 8.94
CA LEU A 64 1.08 10.37 8.32
C LEU A 64 0.13 11.40 7.70
N PHE A 65 0.06 12.64 8.19
CA PHE A 65 -1.02 13.56 7.82
C PHE A 65 -0.59 15.00 7.49
N GLU A 66 0.66 15.38 7.76
CA GLU A 66 1.09 16.79 7.64
C GLU A 66 2.35 16.94 6.78
N GLY A 67 3.31 16.03 6.94
CA GLY A 67 4.66 16.14 6.39
C GLY A 67 4.70 15.87 4.89
N SER A 68 5.34 16.75 4.14
CA SER A 68 5.53 16.58 2.69
C SER A 68 6.61 15.53 2.34
N ALA A 69 7.43 15.15 3.32
CA ALA A 69 8.56 14.23 3.17
C ALA A 69 8.20 12.73 3.19
N SER A 70 6.92 12.39 3.29
CA SER A 70 6.45 10.99 3.35
C SER A 70 5.63 10.57 2.12
N GLY A 71 5.35 11.51 1.21
CA GLY A 71 4.44 11.28 0.08
C GLY A 71 2.99 11.09 0.51
N GLN A 72 2.66 11.46 1.76
CA GLN A 72 1.35 11.22 2.36
C GLN A 72 0.21 11.87 1.59
N ASP A 73 0.36 13.11 1.13
CA ASP A 73 -0.67 13.80 0.35
C ASP A 73 -1.04 13.01 -0.90
N THR A 74 -0.01 12.48 -1.57
CA THR A 74 -0.20 11.73 -2.81
C THR A 74 -0.91 10.41 -2.54
N ILE A 75 -0.49 9.67 -1.52
CA ILE A 75 -1.10 8.38 -1.15
C ILE A 75 -2.54 8.56 -0.67
N TRP A 76 -2.82 9.55 0.17
CA TRP A 76 -4.18 9.81 0.65
C TRP A 76 -5.10 10.31 -0.44
N GLU A 77 -4.60 11.10 -1.38
CA GLU A 77 -5.38 11.54 -2.53
C GLU A 77 -5.78 10.35 -3.40
N PHE A 78 -4.91 9.37 -3.67
CA PHE A 78 -5.33 8.15 -4.38
C PHE A 78 -6.30 7.30 -3.59
N ALA A 79 -6.06 7.13 -2.29
CA ALA A 79 -6.95 6.38 -1.43
C ALA A 79 -8.36 6.99 -1.43
N LYS A 80 -8.45 8.32 -1.38
CA LYS A 80 -9.68 9.09 -1.51
C LYS A 80 -10.31 8.89 -2.88
N GLN A 81 -9.57 9.07 -3.97
CA GLN A 81 -10.08 8.92 -5.33
C GLN A 81 -10.72 7.54 -5.53
N ILE A 82 -9.98 6.46 -5.21
CA ILE A 82 -10.51 5.09 -5.32
C ILE A 82 -11.72 4.86 -4.42
N TRP A 83 -11.74 5.40 -3.20
CA TRP A 83 -12.90 5.23 -2.33
C TRP A 83 -14.13 5.98 -2.86
N THR A 84 -13.93 7.19 -3.39
CA THR A 84 -15.04 8.01 -3.90
C THR A 84 -15.69 7.43 -5.14
N THR A 85 -14.99 6.63 -5.96
CA THR A 85 -15.63 5.94 -7.10
C THR A 85 -16.72 4.98 -6.63
N ILE A 86 -16.60 4.40 -5.44
CA ILE A 86 -17.59 3.48 -4.85
C ILE A 86 -18.91 4.21 -4.51
N GLY A 87 -18.92 5.55 -4.51
CA GLY A 87 -20.10 6.37 -4.23
C GLY A 87 -20.35 6.64 -2.74
N LEU A 88 -19.34 6.43 -1.89
CA LEU A 88 -19.42 6.73 -0.46
C LEU A 88 -18.51 7.89 -0.06
N SER A 89 -18.89 8.62 0.99
CA SER A 89 -18.08 9.71 1.52
C SER A 89 -16.73 9.20 2.03
N TRP A 90 -15.65 9.87 1.62
CA TRP A 90 -14.30 9.61 2.13
C TRP A 90 -14.17 10.07 3.58
N PRO A 91 -13.84 9.17 4.53
CA PRO A 91 -13.50 9.58 5.88
C PRO A 91 -12.10 10.20 5.88
N ARG A 92 -11.99 11.47 6.32
CA ARG A 92 -10.68 12.13 6.45
C ARG A 92 -9.77 11.34 7.41
N PRO A 93 -8.59 10.88 6.97
CA PRO A 93 -7.64 10.19 7.84
C PRO A 93 -7.15 11.09 8.97
N HIS A 94 -7.07 10.50 10.16
CA HIS A 94 -6.44 11.09 11.35
C HIS A 94 -5.99 9.94 12.27
N MET A 95 -5.18 10.23 13.29
CA MET A 95 -4.55 9.18 14.10
C MET A 95 -5.55 8.20 14.71
N GLY A 96 -6.61 8.71 15.35
CA GLY A 96 -7.67 7.87 15.92
C GLY A 96 -8.31 6.90 14.91
N LEU A 97 -8.52 7.33 13.66
CA LEU A 97 -9.05 6.48 12.60
C LEU A 97 -8.04 5.39 12.20
N ILE A 98 -6.76 5.73 12.08
CA ILE A 98 -5.70 4.78 11.71
C ILE A 98 -5.46 3.74 12.81
N LEU A 99 -5.33 4.18 14.06
CA LEU A 99 -5.14 3.27 15.21
C LEU A 99 -6.39 2.39 15.44
N GLY A 100 -7.58 2.94 15.19
CA GLY A 100 -8.86 2.24 15.29
C GLY A 100 -9.33 1.57 14.00
N THR A 101 -8.49 1.46 12.96
CA THR A 101 -8.97 1.08 11.61
C THR A 101 -9.73 -0.24 11.60
N ASN A 102 -9.30 -1.25 12.36
CA ASN A 102 -9.97 -2.55 12.41
C ASN A 102 -11.44 -2.51 12.89
N LEU A 103 -11.84 -1.43 13.56
CA LEU A 103 -13.18 -1.22 14.09
C LEU A 103 -14.06 -0.34 13.19
N VAL A 104 -13.51 0.15 12.08
CA VAL A 104 -14.25 0.99 11.13
C VAL A 104 -15.32 0.18 10.42
N SER A 105 -16.58 0.58 10.54
CA SER A 105 -17.70 -0.09 9.87
C SER A 105 -18.49 0.90 9.05
N VAL A 106 -18.85 0.47 7.84
CA VAL A 106 -19.73 1.16 6.90
C VAL A 106 -21.10 0.51 7.01
N TYR A 107 -22.13 1.32 7.17
CA TYR A 107 -23.50 0.86 7.31
C TYR A 107 -24.36 1.31 6.13
N THR A 108 -25.50 0.67 5.97
CA THR A 108 -26.60 1.16 5.14
C THR A 108 -27.05 2.56 5.58
N PRO A 109 -27.70 3.35 4.71
CA PRO A 109 -28.18 4.69 5.08
C PRO A 109 -29.08 4.71 6.33
N ASP A 110 -29.90 3.66 6.52
CA ASP A 110 -30.76 3.47 7.68
C ASP A 110 -30.02 2.99 8.95
N ARG A 111 -28.70 2.77 8.86
CA ARG A 111 -27.81 2.25 9.90
C ARG A 111 -28.17 0.88 10.48
N LYS A 112 -29.09 0.13 9.87
CA LYS A 112 -29.53 -1.17 10.39
C LYS A 112 -28.58 -2.31 10.08
N LYS A 113 -27.80 -2.21 8.99
CA LYS A 113 -26.96 -3.32 8.51
C LYS A 113 -25.57 -2.86 8.12
N GLU A 114 -24.56 -3.59 8.59
CA GLU A 114 -23.18 -3.38 8.14
C GLU A 114 -23.00 -3.86 6.70
N LEU A 115 -22.44 -2.98 5.87
CA LEU A 115 -21.94 -3.30 4.54
C LEU A 115 -20.55 -3.92 4.68
N THR A 116 -20.52 -5.22 5.00
CA THR A 116 -19.29 -5.95 5.36
C THR A 116 -18.17 -5.86 4.32
N GLY A 117 -18.49 -5.91 3.01
CA GLY A 117 -17.52 -5.72 1.93
C GLY A 117 -16.90 -4.32 1.90
N HIS A 118 -17.73 -3.29 2.05
CA HIS A 118 -17.29 -1.88 2.08
C HIS A 118 -16.44 -1.61 3.32
N SER A 119 -16.89 -2.08 4.49
CA SER A 119 -16.16 -1.98 5.75
C SER A 119 -14.78 -2.63 5.62
N ARG A 120 -14.70 -3.85 5.07
CA ARG A 120 -13.43 -4.54 4.87
C ARG A 120 -12.53 -3.82 3.89
N LEU A 121 -13.06 -3.30 2.78
CA LEU A 121 -12.28 -2.58 1.78
C LEU A 121 -11.71 -1.27 2.36
N LEU A 122 -12.53 -0.51 3.10
CA LEU A 122 -12.09 0.71 3.76
C LEU A 122 -10.97 0.45 4.76
N ARG A 123 -11.10 -0.63 5.55
CA ARG A 123 -10.05 -1.08 6.48
C ARG A 123 -8.73 -1.36 5.76
N ILE A 124 -8.80 -2.05 4.61
CA ILE A 124 -7.62 -2.35 3.78
C ILE A 124 -7.00 -1.06 3.25
N ILE A 125 -7.80 -0.19 2.62
CA ILE A 125 -7.32 1.07 2.03
C ILE A 125 -6.65 1.94 3.08
N LEU A 126 -7.31 2.19 4.22
CA LEU A 126 -6.75 3.04 5.28
C LEU A 126 -5.45 2.47 5.85
N SER A 127 -5.44 1.17 6.15
CA SER A 127 -4.31 0.56 6.86
C SER A 127 -3.10 0.31 5.97
N GLU A 128 -3.30 -0.12 4.71
CA GLU A 128 -2.20 -0.27 3.73
C GLU A 128 -1.64 1.09 3.30
N SER A 129 -2.48 2.12 3.14
CA SER A 129 -2.03 3.49 2.86
C SER A 129 -1.17 4.05 3.99
N ALA A 130 -1.64 3.99 5.24
CA ALA A 130 -0.87 4.48 6.38
C ALA A 130 0.48 3.76 6.52
N TYR A 131 0.49 2.44 6.30
CA TYR A 131 1.72 1.68 6.35
C TYR A 131 2.68 2.01 5.20
N LEU A 132 2.17 2.24 3.98
CA LEU A 132 3.01 2.68 2.86
C LEU A 132 3.62 4.05 3.12
N ILE A 133 2.85 5.00 3.65
CA ILE A 133 3.35 6.34 4.02
C ILE A 133 4.50 6.20 5.02
N TRP A 134 4.31 5.38 6.05
CA TRP A 134 5.36 5.07 7.01
C TRP A 134 6.61 4.48 6.35
N LEU A 135 6.46 3.53 5.42
CA LEU A 135 7.59 2.93 4.70
C LEU A 135 8.33 3.93 3.80
N VAL A 136 7.60 4.79 3.08
CA VAL A 136 8.20 5.83 2.23
C VAL A 136 8.97 6.82 3.09
N GLY A 137 8.38 7.29 4.20
CA GLY A 137 9.06 8.18 5.14
C GLY A 137 10.29 7.55 5.78
N CYS A 138 10.22 6.29 6.20
CA CYS A 138 11.38 5.58 6.75
C CYS A 138 12.50 5.41 5.72
N LYS A 139 12.16 5.04 4.48
CA LYS A 139 13.14 4.91 3.41
C LYS A 139 13.82 6.26 3.15
N TRP A 140 13.05 7.34 3.02
CA TRP A 140 13.60 8.66 2.77
C TRP A 140 14.53 9.13 3.89
N ARG A 141 14.10 8.95 5.15
CA ARG A 141 14.86 9.37 6.33
C ARG A 141 16.15 8.56 6.54
N VAL A 142 16.01 7.24 6.58
CA VAL A 142 17.08 6.33 7.05
C VAL A 142 17.86 5.72 5.88
N GLY A 143 17.19 5.38 4.79
CA GLY A 143 17.84 4.74 3.64
C GLY A 143 18.46 5.74 2.67
N ASP A 144 17.76 6.85 2.41
CA ASP A 144 18.17 7.85 1.44
C ASP A 144 18.80 9.09 2.12
N GLU A 145 18.95 9.08 3.45
CA GLU A 145 19.59 10.14 4.25
C GLU A 145 19.05 11.55 3.98
N HIS A 146 17.73 11.66 3.76
CA HIS A 146 17.03 12.91 3.45
C HIS A 146 17.41 13.54 2.10
N ASP A 147 18.05 12.78 1.20
CA ASP A 147 18.43 13.26 -0.13
C ASP A 147 17.17 13.63 -0.96
N PRO A 148 16.98 14.92 -1.30
CA PRO A 148 15.82 15.35 -2.09
C PRO A 148 15.76 14.73 -3.49
N HIS A 149 16.90 14.35 -4.07
CA HIS A 149 16.97 13.76 -5.41
C HIS A 149 16.55 12.29 -5.43
N LYS A 150 16.57 11.62 -4.27
CA LYS A 150 16.11 10.24 -4.12
C LYS A 150 14.63 10.14 -3.73
N PHE A 151 13.98 11.27 -3.41
CA PHE A 151 12.57 11.27 -3.09
C PHE A 151 11.74 10.74 -4.28
N PRO A 152 10.88 9.73 -4.08
CA PRO A 152 10.17 9.11 -5.18
C PRO A 152 9.21 10.10 -5.83
N LYS A 153 9.20 10.09 -7.17
CA LYS A 153 8.23 10.84 -7.96
C LYS A 153 6.81 10.33 -7.67
N LYS A 154 5.82 11.19 -7.89
CA LYS A 154 4.39 10.89 -7.71
C LYS A 154 3.97 9.59 -8.40
N GLU A 155 4.38 9.38 -9.65
CA GLU A 155 4.03 8.18 -10.44
C GLU A 155 4.61 6.91 -9.81
N THR A 156 5.81 7.00 -9.21
CA THR A 156 6.41 5.86 -8.50
C THR A 156 5.66 5.55 -7.21
N ILE A 157 5.13 6.56 -6.52
CA ILE A 157 4.29 6.38 -5.32
C ILE A 157 2.96 5.73 -5.71
N GLU A 158 2.34 6.18 -6.80
CA GLU A 158 1.14 5.58 -7.40
C GLU A 158 1.32 4.10 -7.70
N ASP A 159 2.38 3.77 -8.47
CA ASP A 159 2.67 2.39 -8.86
C ASP A 159 2.89 1.50 -7.64
N ARG A 160 3.58 2.00 -6.60
CA ARG A 160 3.77 1.26 -5.33
C ARG A 160 2.47 1.02 -4.59
N TRP A 161 1.59 2.02 -4.54
CA TRP A 161 0.31 1.90 -3.85
C TRP A 161 -0.63 0.93 -4.56
N LEU A 162 -0.74 1.03 -5.90
CA LEU A 162 -1.48 0.07 -6.72
C LEU A 162 -0.90 -1.34 -6.60
N PHE A 163 0.43 -1.48 -6.57
CA PHE A 163 1.08 -2.76 -6.36
C PHE A 163 0.69 -3.38 -5.01
N ILE A 164 0.62 -2.60 -3.93
CA ILE A 164 0.22 -3.10 -2.61
C ILE A 164 -1.23 -3.57 -2.60
N LEU A 165 -2.16 -2.83 -3.20
CA LEU A 165 -3.56 -3.26 -3.31
C LEU A 165 -3.71 -4.52 -4.16
N ASN A 166 -3.02 -4.59 -5.30
CA ASN A 166 -2.98 -5.78 -6.14
C ASN A 166 -2.43 -7.00 -5.41
N LYS A 167 -1.33 -6.82 -4.67
CA LYS A 167 -0.74 -7.86 -3.84
C LYS A 167 -1.71 -8.32 -2.76
N ARG A 168 -2.45 -7.40 -2.14
CA ARG A 168 -3.48 -7.72 -1.15
C ARG A 168 -4.63 -8.52 -1.75
N LEU A 169 -5.14 -8.12 -2.91
CA LEU A 169 -6.17 -8.87 -3.65
C LEU A 169 -5.68 -10.28 -3.97
N HIS A 170 -4.46 -10.42 -4.49
CA HIS A 170 -3.87 -11.71 -4.82
C HIS A 170 -3.76 -12.63 -3.60
N TYR A 171 -3.29 -12.13 -2.47
CA TYR A 171 -3.26 -12.92 -1.23
C TYR A 171 -4.64 -13.28 -0.72
N ASP A 172 -5.60 -12.34 -0.75
CA ASP A 172 -6.97 -12.63 -0.32
C ASP A 172 -7.58 -13.75 -1.16
N ARG A 173 -7.27 -13.82 -2.46
CA ARG A 173 -7.69 -14.90 -3.37
C ARG A 173 -7.03 -16.23 -3.03
N ILE A 174 -5.72 -16.27 -2.81
CA ILE A 174 -5.02 -17.49 -2.39
C ILE A 174 -5.62 -18.02 -1.08
N LEU A 175 -5.91 -17.13 -0.13
CA LEU A 175 -6.42 -17.49 1.18
C LEU A 175 -7.88 -17.97 1.16
N THR A 176 -8.61 -17.92 0.03
CA THR A 176 -9.96 -18.52 -0.05
C THR A 176 -9.92 -20.04 -0.22
N ASP A 177 -8.77 -20.62 -0.58
CA ASP A 177 -8.67 -22.05 -0.84
C ASP A 177 -8.90 -22.88 0.44
N ARG A 178 -10.09 -23.49 0.52
CA ARG A 178 -10.49 -24.38 1.61
C ARG A 178 -9.65 -25.64 1.68
N LYS A 179 -9.10 -26.13 0.56
CA LYS A 179 -8.28 -27.35 0.54
C LYS A 179 -6.95 -27.10 1.26
N SER A 180 -6.29 -25.98 0.96
CA SER A 180 -5.01 -25.63 1.58
C SER A 180 -5.16 -25.06 2.99
N TYR A 181 -6.21 -24.28 3.28
CA TYR A 181 -6.31 -23.51 4.53
C TYR A 181 -7.44 -23.95 5.49
N GLY A 182 -8.28 -24.91 5.11
CA GLY A 182 -9.33 -25.47 5.98
C GLY A 182 -10.24 -24.40 6.61
N GLU A 183 -10.39 -24.43 7.94
CA GLU A 183 -11.17 -23.45 8.70
C GLU A 183 -10.55 -22.05 8.77
N LYS A 184 -9.24 -21.94 8.48
CA LYS A 184 -8.53 -20.66 8.42
C LYS A 184 -8.70 -19.95 7.08
N ALA A 185 -9.28 -20.62 6.08
CA ALA A 185 -9.57 -20.03 4.79
C ALA A 185 -10.49 -18.80 4.93
N LEU A 186 -10.21 -17.78 4.12
CA LEU A 186 -11.09 -16.64 3.97
C LEU A 186 -12.39 -17.04 3.27
N ASN A 187 -13.49 -16.41 3.69
CA ASN A 187 -14.77 -16.61 3.03
C ASN A 187 -14.73 -15.99 1.62
N ALA A 188 -14.81 -16.83 0.58
CA ALA A 188 -14.75 -16.39 -0.81
C ALA A 188 -15.79 -15.31 -1.16
N LYS A 189 -17.02 -15.45 -0.66
CA LYS A 189 -18.11 -14.48 -0.87
C LYS A 189 -17.82 -13.13 -0.19
N LEU A 190 -17.08 -13.12 0.92
CA LEU A 190 -16.63 -11.88 1.56
C LEU A 190 -15.52 -11.20 0.73
N VAL A 191 -14.55 -11.98 0.24
CA VAL A 191 -13.48 -11.49 -0.65
C VAL A 191 -14.09 -10.89 -1.91
N GLU A 192 -15.05 -11.59 -2.52
CA GLU A 192 -15.82 -11.13 -3.67
C GLU A 192 -16.51 -9.79 -3.40
N ARG A 193 -17.32 -9.72 -2.33
CA ARG A 193 -18.03 -8.50 -1.92
C ARG A 193 -17.09 -7.33 -1.60
N THR A 194 -15.85 -7.60 -1.20
CA THR A 194 -14.86 -6.57 -0.90
C THR A 194 -14.31 -5.99 -2.20
N TRP A 195 -13.79 -6.85 -3.07
CA TRP A 195 -13.01 -6.42 -4.23
C TRP A 195 -13.88 -6.10 -5.46
N ALA A 196 -15.10 -6.67 -5.56
CA ALA A 196 -16.06 -6.31 -6.61
C ALA A 196 -16.44 -4.82 -6.60
N LEU A 197 -16.32 -4.14 -5.45
CA LEU A 197 -16.59 -2.71 -5.32
C LEU A 197 -15.65 -1.87 -6.19
N LEU A 198 -14.42 -2.33 -6.40
CA LEU A 198 -13.43 -1.66 -7.23
C LEU A 198 -13.66 -1.88 -8.73
N PHE A 199 -14.36 -2.96 -9.11
CA PHE A 199 -14.65 -3.30 -10.51
C PHE A 199 -15.99 -2.73 -11.00
N LYS A 200 -16.95 -2.53 -10.10
CA LYS A 200 -18.29 -1.99 -10.42
C LYS A 200 -18.26 -0.59 -11.05
N THR A 201 -17.18 0.16 -10.84
CA THR A 201 -17.05 1.55 -11.32
C THR A 201 -16.53 1.68 -12.75
N GLU A 202 -15.94 0.62 -13.32
CA GLU A 202 -15.44 0.64 -14.72
C GLU A 202 -16.36 -0.09 -15.72
N LEU A 203 -17.33 -0.85 -15.24
CA LEU A 203 -18.15 -1.75 -16.06
C LEU A 203 -19.63 -1.46 -15.86
N SER A 204 -20.13 -0.40 -16.51
CA SER A 204 -21.57 -0.20 -16.78
C SER A 204 -22.13 -1.23 -17.78
N SER A 205 -21.30 -2.12 -18.31
CA SER A 205 -21.68 -3.21 -19.22
C SER A 205 -21.53 -4.53 -18.46
N GLY A 206 -22.64 -5.21 -18.20
CA GLY A 206 -22.75 -6.38 -17.31
C GLY A 206 -22.00 -7.67 -17.71
N ASP A 207 -20.84 -7.58 -18.36
CA ASP A 207 -20.01 -8.72 -18.70
C ASP A 207 -19.04 -9.01 -17.57
N TYR A 208 -19.59 -9.66 -16.55
CA TYR A 208 -18.80 -10.28 -15.52
C TYR A 208 -18.30 -11.64 -16.03
N PRO A 209 -16.98 -11.92 -16.15
CA PRO A 209 -16.55 -13.31 -16.25
C PRO A 209 -16.93 -13.95 -14.93
N LEU A 210 -17.89 -14.88 -14.95
CA LEU A 210 -18.56 -15.52 -13.80
C LEU A 210 -17.62 -16.13 -12.74
N ASP A 211 -16.29 -16.02 -12.91
CA ASP A 211 -15.26 -16.68 -12.13
C ASP A 211 -13.95 -15.85 -11.97
N TRP A 212 -14.01 -14.52 -11.89
CA TRP A 212 -12.83 -13.67 -11.63
C TRP A 212 -12.02 -13.98 -10.34
N ILE A 213 -12.62 -14.67 -9.36
CA ILE A 213 -11.92 -15.09 -8.15
C ILE A 213 -10.91 -16.18 -8.51
N THR A 214 -11.21 -17.01 -9.51
CA THR A 214 -10.31 -18.04 -10.05
C THR A 214 -9.42 -17.50 -11.19
N ASN A 215 -9.89 -16.52 -11.97
CA ASN A 215 -9.12 -15.93 -13.08
C ASN A 215 -8.18 -14.78 -12.65
N LEU A 216 -6.88 -14.90 -12.96
CA LEU A 216 -5.76 -14.04 -12.50
C LEU A 216 -5.76 -12.60 -13.07
N GLY A 217 -6.89 -11.88 -13.01
CA GLY A 217 -6.96 -10.46 -13.34
C GLY A 217 -6.21 -9.60 -12.31
N VAL A 218 -5.44 -8.63 -12.81
CA VAL A 218 -4.80 -7.55 -12.04
C VAL A 218 -5.74 -6.35 -12.00
N LEU A 219 -5.75 -5.56 -10.92
CA LEU A 219 -6.37 -4.23 -10.87
C LEU A 219 -5.53 -3.30 -11.75
N VAL A 220 -5.80 -3.29 -13.06
CA VAL A 220 -5.02 -2.50 -14.05
C VAL A 220 -5.68 -1.18 -14.43
N SER A 221 -6.91 -0.94 -14.00
CA SER A 221 -7.69 0.20 -14.49
C SER A 221 -8.60 0.70 -13.38
N ILE A 222 -8.09 1.59 -12.56
CA ILE A 222 -8.91 2.60 -11.89
C ILE A 222 -8.17 3.91 -12.15
N GLY A 223 -8.68 4.71 -13.08
CA GLY A 223 -8.20 6.07 -13.32
C GLY A 223 -7.06 6.27 -14.34
N ARG A 224 -6.60 5.21 -15.02
CA ARG A 224 -5.72 5.40 -16.20
C ARG A 224 -6.60 5.61 -17.43
N ALA A 225 -6.63 6.82 -17.98
CA ALA A 225 -7.10 7.04 -19.35
C ALA A 225 -6.40 6.01 -20.25
N ARG A 226 -7.18 5.19 -20.96
CA ARG A 226 -6.65 4.09 -21.78
C ARG A 226 -5.55 4.62 -22.70
N ARG A 227 -4.32 4.16 -22.49
CA ARG A 227 -3.24 4.36 -23.48
C ARG A 227 -3.69 3.62 -24.75
N PRO A 228 -3.70 4.25 -25.94
CA PRO A 228 -4.15 3.58 -27.15
C PRO A 228 -3.31 2.30 -27.37
N PRO A 229 -3.93 1.18 -27.79
CA PRO A 229 -3.18 -0.02 -28.14
C PRO A 229 -2.14 0.32 -29.22
N GLY A 230 -0.87 0.12 -28.90
CA GLY A 230 0.22 0.27 -29.85
C GLY A 230 0.01 -0.67 -31.03
N ARG A 231 -0.12 -0.11 -32.23
CA ARG A 231 -0.28 -0.87 -33.48
C ARG A 231 0.90 -1.84 -33.68
N ASN A 232 0.55 -3.06 -34.07
CA ASN A 232 1.40 -4.15 -34.53
C ASN A 232 2.70 -3.72 -35.20
N ARG A 233 3.84 -4.28 -34.75
CA ARG A 233 5.04 -4.38 -35.60
C ARG A 233 4.92 -5.68 -36.41
N GLN A 234 4.74 -5.54 -37.71
CA GLN A 234 4.90 -6.67 -38.64
C GLN A 234 6.37 -7.13 -38.67
N PRO A 235 6.64 -8.43 -38.87
CA PRO A 235 8.01 -8.93 -38.97
C PRO A 235 8.59 -8.60 -40.34
N SER A 236 9.57 -7.68 -40.37
CA SER A 236 10.35 -7.41 -41.59
C SER A 236 11.36 -8.52 -41.85
N ARG A 237 11.36 -9.00 -43.09
CA ARG A 237 12.22 -10.02 -43.68
C ARG A 237 13.71 -9.82 -43.40
N MET A 238 14.39 -10.95 -43.22
CA MET A 238 15.83 -11.15 -43.35
C MET A 238 16.39 -10.47 -44.61
N THR A 239 17.43 -9.65 -44.41
CA THR A 239 18.46 -9.41 -45.42
C THR A 239 19.80 -9.64 -44.73
N GLN A 240 20.53 -10.65 -45.21
CA GLN A 240 21.91 -10.90 -44.85
C GLN A 240 22.77 -9.72 -45.28
N LEU A 241 23.75 -9.32 -44.47
CA LEU A 241 25.03 -8.80 -44.93
C LEU A 241 26.09 -8.99 -43.83
N SER A 242 27.25 -9.43 -44.30
CA SER A 242 28.48 -9.83 -43.63
C SER A 242 29.20 -8.74 -42.82
N GLY A 243 30.02 -9.16 -41.85
CA GLY A 243 31.32 -8.51 -41.63
C GLY A 243 31.70 -8.16 -40.19
N HIS A 244 32.74 -8.82 -39.72
CA HIS A 244 33.75 -8.37 -38.74
C HIS A 244 33.45 -8.29 -37.23
N HIS A 245 34.10 -9.23 -36.53
CA HIS A 245 34.56 -9.14 -35.15
C HIS A 245 35.61 -8.02 -34.99
N PRO A 246 35.75 -7.37 -33.82
CA PRO A 246 36.74 -7.88 -32.86
C PRO A 246 36.44 -7.70 -31.36
N SER A 247 37.10 -8.57 -30.60
CA SER A 247 37.73 -8.40 -29.29
C SER A 247 36.91 -8.13 -28.01
N ARG A 248 36.95 -9.15 -27.15
CA ARG A 248 36.63 -9.16 -25.73
C ARG A 248 37.61 -8.30 -24.93
N HIS A 249 37.11 -7.38 -24.11
CA HIS A 249 37.81 -6.90 -22.93
C HIS A 249 37.09 -7.40 -21.67
N LEU A 250 37.84 -8.18 -20.88
CA LEU A 250 37.49 -8.64 -19.53
C LEU A 250 37.58 -7.45 -18.58
N VAL A 251 36.47 -7.13 -17.92
CA VAL A 251 36.44 -6.19 -16.78
C VAL A 251 36.34 -7.02 -15.49
N PRO A 252 37.18 -6.76 -14.47
CA PRO A 252 37.20 -7.53 -13.23
C PRO A 252 35.99 -7.22 -12.34
N ASN A 253 35.49 -8.26 -11.66
CA ASN A 253 34.40 -8.18 -10.67
C ASN A 253 34.79 -7.34 -9.45
N PRO A 254 33.94 -6.39 -9.00
CA PRO A 254 34.04 -5.83 -7.66
C PRO A 254 33.39 -6.75 -6.60
N PRO A 255 33.83 -6.66 -5.33
CA PRO A 255 33.58 -7.66 -4.31
C PRO A 255 32.16 -7.64 -3.74
N ARG A 256 31.70 -8.83 -3.32
CA ARG A 256 30.47 -9.06 -2.58
C ARG A 256 30.47 -8.26 -1.27
N VAL A 257 29.45 -7.43 -1.06
CA VAL A 257 29.14 -6.88 0.26
C VAL A 257 27.91 -7.59 0.82
N SER A 258 28.14 -8.12 2.00
CA SER A 258 27.33 -9.00 2.82
C SER A 258 25.95 -8.44 3.18
N HIS A 259 24.99 -9.37 3.21
CA HIS A 259 23.67 -9.22 3.81
C HIS A 259 23.74 -8.61 5.22
N CYS A 260 23.02 -7.52 5.45
CA CYS A 260 22.58 -7.11 6.78
C CYS A 260 21.09 -7.39 6.92
N LEU A 261 20.79 -8.40 7.74
CA LEU A 261 19.49 -8.71 8.30
C LEU A 261 19.06 -7.58 9.23
N LEU A 262 17.84 -7.07 9.06
CA LEU A 262 17.20 -6.18 10.02
C LEU A 262 16.20 -7.00 10.87
N PRO A 263 16.18 -6.85 12.20
CA PRO A 263 15.16 -7.40 13.09
C PRO A 263 13.79 -6.69 12.97
#